data_AF-A0AA39YXY8-F1
#
_entry.id   AF-A0AA39YXY8-F1
#
_cell.length_a   1.000
_cell.length_b   1.000
_cell.length_c   1.000
_cell.angle_alpha   90.00
_cell.angle_beta   90.00
_cell.angle_gamma   90.00
#
_symmetry.space_group_name_H-M   'P 1'
#
loop_
_entity.id
_entity.type
_entity.pdbx_description
1 polymer ?
#
loop_
_entity_poly.entity_id
_entity_poly.type
_entity_poly.pdbx_seq_one_letter_code
_entity_poly.pdbx_strand_id
1 'polypeptide(L)'
;MLSTKTKLRQYIGCYWDWSLDASADENSTAIFETEVFDPIIGFGGNGPWVEATAEQNPLNLTGRTGGGCVSDGPFTYPAFQVNVGLPGCLKRDFAPWVMNSFAQQSNVDYVTGQPDYTSYARALEGIPSFSQPNIHGSGHFGVGGVLGTIGDAANSPGDPLFYLHHCNLDRILWEWQKKDLPARFHDVGGPVEPFDYSGKNVTLDFEVNIGRLAGNATLHDLLDPRGGTLCYSYE
;
A
#
# COMPACT_ATOMS: atom_id res chain seq x y z
N MET A 1 -15.05 3.09 9.31
CA MET A 1 -16.03 4.00 9.95
C MET A 1 -15.75 5.48 9.60
N LEU A 2 -16.07 5.90 8.37
CA LEU A 2 -16.00 7.29 7.90
C LEU A 2 -17.38 7.77 7.42
N SER A 3 -18.45 7.35 8.11
CA SER A 3 -19.80 7.81 7.83
C SER A 3 -20.55 8.00 9.14
N THR A 4 -20.70 9.26 9.55
CA THR A 4 -21.90 9.74 10.27
C THR A 4 -21.95 11.27 10.41
N LYS A 5 -20.90 12.05 10.07
CA LYS A 5 -20.95 13.51 10.30
C LYS A 5 -20.46 14.46 9.19
N THR A 6 -20.26 13.99 7.96
CA THR A 6 -20.05 14.90 6.83
C THR A 6 -20.74 14.34 5.59
N LYS A 7 -21.63 15.12 4.97
CA LYS A 7 -22.21 14.79 3.65
C LYS A 7 -21.11 14.94 2.58
N LEU A 8 -20.22 13.96 2.48
CA LEU A 8 -19.43 13.73 1.28
C LEU A 8 -20.31 12.90 0.34
N ARG A 9 -20.67 13.45 -0.82
CA ARG A 9 -21.32 12.71 -1.89
C ARG A 9 -20.33 11.67 -2.43
N GLN A 10 -20.51 10.44 -1.98
CA GLN A 10 -20.35 9.15 -2.66
C GLN A 10 -19.53 9.15 -3.98
N TYR A 11 -18.20 9.21 -3.84
CA TYR A 11 -17.25 8.45 -4.66
C TYR A 11 -16.44 7.64 -3.64
N ILE A 12 -16.50 6.31 -3.70
CA ILE A 12 -15.74 5.45 -2.78
C ILE A 12 -14.31 5.34 -3.32
N GLY A 13 -13.37 5.95 -2.59
CA GLY A 13 -11.92 5.69 -2.67
C GLY A 13 -11.18 6.39 -3.79
N CYS A 14 -10.52 7.52 -3.49
CA CYS A 14 -9.39 7.97 -4.31
C CYS A 14 -8.27 6.93 -4.14
N TYR A 15 -7.81 6.33 -5.23
CA TYR A 15 -6.61 5.50 -5.27
C TYR A 15 -5.45 6.31 -5.83
N TRP A 16 -4.22 5.96 -5.44
CA TRP A 16 -3.02 6.51 -6.06
C TRP A 16 -2.50 5.53 -7.12
N ASP A 17 -2.71 5.85 -8.40
CA ASP A 17 -2.17 5.05 -9.50
C ASP A 17 -0.71 5.38 -9.80
N TRP A 18 0.17 4.89 -8.93
CA TRP A 18 1.61 5.11 -9.03
C TRP A 18 2.24 4.65 -10.35
N SER A 19 1.58 3.78 -11.14
CA SER A 19 2.13 3.34 -12.43
C SER A 19 2.03 4.39 -13.53
N LEU A 20 1.16 5.39 -13.36
CA LEU A 20 1.08 6.54 -14.24
C LEU A 20 2.15 7.59 -13.93
N ASP A 21 2.64 7.59 -12.69
CA ASP A 21 3.63 8.57 -12.20
C ASP A 21 5.07 8.04 -12.30
N ALA A 22 5.25 6.72 -12.41
CA ALA A 22 6.55 6.07 -12.44
C ALA A 22 7.35 6.47 -13.69
N SER A 23 8.62 6.86 -13.49
CA SER A 23 9.52 7.23 -14.57
C SER A 23 10.38 6.07 -15.03
N ALA A 24 10.77 6.07 -16.31
CA ALA A 24 11.82 5.18 -16.81
C ALA A 24 13.23 5.54 -16.29
N ASP A 25 13.41 6.77 -15.78
CA ASP A 25 14.63 7.15 -15.04
C ASP A 25 14.43 6.81 -13.56
N GLU A 26 15.18 5.83 -13.07
CA GLU A 26 15.09 5.35 -11.68
C GLU A 26 15.38 6.46 -10.66
N ASN A 27 16.18 7.47 -11.02
CA ASN A 27 16.53 8.56 -10.10
C ASN A 27 15.55 9.74 -10.16
N SER A 28 14.53 9.69 -11.02
CA SER A 28 13.56 10.77 -11.17
C SER A 28 12.76 11.02 -9.89
N THR A 29 12.64 12.27 -9.47
CA THR A 29 11.81 12.69 -8.33
C THR A 29 10.38 13.04 -8.73
N ALA A 30 10.04 13.01 -10.04
CA ALA A 30 8.77 13.51 -10.56
C ALA A 30 7.53 12.84 -9.93
N ILE A 31 7.63 11.56 -9.55
CA ILE A 31 6.56 10.84 -8.86
C ILE A 31 6.18 11.46 -7.50
N PHE A 32 7.10 12.19 -6.87
CA PHE A 32 6.87 12.89 -5.61
C PHE A 32 6.47 14.37 -5.79
N GLU A 33 6.29 14.82 -7.04
CA GLU A 33 5.89 16.19 -7.40
C GLU A 33 4.41 16.26 -7.86
N THR A 34 3.68 15.15 -7.77
CA THR A 34 2.28 15.03 -8.16
C THR A 34 1.34 15.63 -7.10
N GLU A 35 0.05 15.79 -7.45
CA GLU A 35 -0.98 16.31 -6.53
C GLU A 35 -1.12 15.47 -5.25
N VAL A 36 -0.73 14.19 -5.28
CA VAL A 36 -0.70 13.31 -4.10
C VAL A 36 0.21 13.88 -3.02
N PHE A 37 1.33 14.50 -3.40
CA PHE A 37 2.33 15.05 -2.48
C PHE A 37 2.23 16.57 -2.32
N ASP A 38 1.24 17.22 -2.94
CA ASP A 38 1.02 18.66 -2.81
C ASP A 38 0.76 19.05 -1.33
N PRO A 39 1.37 20.14 -0.83
CA PRO A 39 1.26 20.55 0.57
C PRO A 39 -0.07 21.23 0.95
N ILE A 40 -0.97 21.49 -0.01
CA ILE A 40 -2.25 22.16 0.22
C ILE A 40 -3.41 21.20 -0.05
N ILE A 41 -3.40 20.55 -1.21
CA ILE A 41 -4.49 19.67 -1.65
C ILE A 41 -4.17 18.18 -1.47
N GLY A 42 -2.90 17.84 -1.26
CA GLY A 42 -2.41 16.48 -1.13
C GLY A 42 -2.04 16.11 0.31
N PHE A 43 -1.05 15.21 0.42
CA PHE A 43 -0.63 14.56 1.65
C PHE A 43 0.71 15.10 2.17
N GLY A 44 1.25 16.17 1.59
CA GLY A 44 2.57 16.71 1.90
C GLY A 44 3.71 15.84 1.36
N GLY A 45 4.92 16.38 1.42
CA GLY A 45 6.13 15.81 0.84
C GLY A 45 6.94 14.97 1.81
N ASN A 46 8.26 15.06 1.69
CA ASN A 46 9.25 14.27 2.41
C ASN A 46 9.58 14.82 3.80
N GLY A 47 10.32 14.04 4.60
CA GLY A 47 11.03 14.55 5.78
C GLY A 47 12.46 14.98 5.46
N PRO A 48 13.12 15.77 6.33
CA PRO A 48 14.54 16.07 6.19
C PRO A 48 15.40 14.81 6.33
N TRP A 49 16.60 14.82 5.74
CA TRP A 49 17.53 13.69 5.77
C TRP A 49 17.86 13.24 7.20
N VAL A 50 17.78 11.94 7.44
CA VAL A 50 18.25 11.26 8.65
C VAL A 50 19.05 10.02 8.25
N GLU A 51 20.27 9.93 8.76
CA GLU A 51 21.12 8.76 8.55
C GLU A 51 20.54 7.54 9.27
N ALA A 52 20.39 6.42 8.56
CA ALA A 52 19.89 5.17 9.14
C ALA A 52 21.05 4.34 9.67
N THR A 53 20.88 3.74 10.84
CA THR A 53 21.83 2.75 11.36
C THR A 53 21.77 1.44 10.56
N ALA A 54 22.82 0.61 10.65
CA ALA A 54 22.83 -0.69 10.00
C ALA A 54 21.70 -1.60 10.53
N GLU A 55 21.37 -1.47 11.81
CA GLU A 55 20.27 -2.18 12.46
C GLU A 55 18.90 -1.76 11.92
N GLN A 56 18.73 -0.48 11.60
CA GLN A 56 17.51 0.04 10.98
C GLN A 56 17.40 -0.31 9.50
N ASN A 57 18.53 -0.51 8.80
CA ASN A 57 18.58 -0.81 7.37
C ASN A 57 19.14 -2.22 7.06
N PRO A 58 18.51 -3.29 7.56
CA PRO A 58 19.05 -4.65 7.42
C PRO A 58 19.10 -5.13 5.96
N LEU A 59 18.29 -4.55 5.08
CA LEU A 59 18.25 -4.87 3.64
C LEU A 59 19.13 -3.94 2.78
N ASN A 60 19.89 -3.03 3.42
CA ASN A 60 20.80 -2.10 2.75
C ASN A 60 20.13 -1.27 1.64
N LEU A 61 18.94 -0.72 1.90
CA LEU A 61 18.26 0.21 1.01
C LEU A 61 19.05 1.52 0.90
N THR A 62 19.47 1.84 -0.32
CA THR A 62 20.21 3.06 -0.69
C THR A 62 19.31 4.06 -1.43
N GLY A 63 19.85 5.22 -1.82
CA GLY A 63 19.12 6.19 -2.66
C GLY A 63 17.94 6.89 -1.97
N ARG A 64 17.88 6.81 -0.65
CA ARG A 64 16.89 7.49 0.19
C ARG A 64 17.20 8.98 0.28
N THR A 65 16.19 9.79 0.60
CA THR A 65 16.32 11.26 0.56
C THR A 65 15.73 11.96 1.79
N GLY A 66 15.18 11.22 2.76
CA GLY A 66 14.54 11.80 3.94
C GLY A 66 14.84 11.04 5.23
N GLY A 67 13.80 10.76 6.01
CA GLY A 67 13.84 10.00 7.27
C GLY A 67 13.37 10.78 8.49
N GLY A 68 13.23 12.10 8.37
CA GLY A 68 12.70 12.97 9.41
C GLY A 68 11.19 13.15 9.36
N CYS A 69 10.68 14.07 10.19
CA CYS A 69 9.28 14.47 10.18
C CYS A 69 8.92 15.17 8.86
N VAL A 70 7.76 14.87 8.29
CA VAL A 70 7.20 15.60 7.14
C VAL A 70 7.15 17.10 7.48
N SER A 71 7.63 17.95 6.57
CA SER A 71 7.82 19.39 6.81
C SER A 71 6.72 20.29 6.27
N ASP A 72 5.80 19.77 5.46
CA ASP A 72 4.69 20.51 4.86
C ASP A 72 3.43 19.64 4.74
N GLY A 73 2.31 20.23 4.31
CA GLY A 73 1.06 19.49 4.20
C GLY A 73 0.21 19.45 5.48
N PRO A 74 -1.00 18.87 5.36
CA PRO A 74 -1.96 18.79 6.45
C PRO A 74 -1.54 17.80 7.57
N PHE A 75 -0.50 16.99 7.33
CA PHE A 75 -0.04 15.93 8.24
C PHE A 75 1.25 16.27 8.98
N THR A 76 1.57 17.55 9.11
CA THR A 76 2.71 18.04 9.89
C THR A 76 2.45 18.02 11.40
N TYR A 77 3.51 17.83 12.18
CA TYR A 77 3.45 17.93 13.63
C TYR A 77 3.37 19.41 14.08
N PRO A 78 2.61 19.76 15.14
CA PRO A 78 1.81 18.89 16.00
C PRO A 78 0.36 18.68 15.54
N ALA A 79 -0.06 19.26 14.41
CA ALA A 79 -1.44 19.18 13.93
C ALA A 79 -1.88 17.74 13.62
N PHE A 80 -0.95 16.92 13.16
CA PHE A 80 -1.10 15.48 13.02
C PHE A 80 -0.05 14.74 13.86
N GLN A 81 -0.47 13.64 14.46
CA GLN A 81 0.39 12.74 15.21
C GLN A 81 0.07 11.31 14.84
N VAL A 82 1.10 10.55 14.50
CA VAL A 82 0.99 9.11 14.36
C VAL A 82 0.73 8.54 15.75
N ASN A 83 -0.31 7.73 15.89
CA ASN A 83 -0.75 7.14 17.16
C ASN A 83 -0.76 5.60 17.15
N VAL A 84 -0.41 4.99 16.02
CA VAL A 84 -0.16 3.55 15.86
C VAL A 84 1.33 3.31 16.00
N GLY A 85 1.73 2.38 16.88
CA GLY A 85 3.14 2.06 17.11
C GLY A 85 3.88 3.11 17.92
N LEU A 86 4.80 3.85 17.28
CA LEU A 86 5.66 4.85 17.89
C LEU A 86 5.01 6.25 17.78
N PRO A 87 4.46 6.80 18.89
CA PRO A 87 3.78 8.08 18.84
C PRO A 87 4.75 9.21 18.47
N GLY A 88 4.34 10.07 17.55
CA GLY A 88 5.20 11.17 17.10
C GLY A 88 4.68 11.88 15.85
N CYS A 89 5.58 12.59 15.19
CA CYS A 89 5.33 13.15 13.87
C CYS A 89 5.25 12.04 12.81
N LEU A 90 4.54 12.31 11.72
CA LEU A 90 4.64 11.49 10.51
C LEU A 90 6.04 11.63 9.92
N LYS A 91 6.70 10.50 9.60
CA LYS A 91 8.01 10.50 8.94
C LYS A 91 7.91 9.93 7.54
N ARG A 92 8.68 10.49 6.60
CA ARG A 92 8.84 9.97 5.24
C ARG A 92 10.30 10.00 4.83
N ASP A 93 10.68 9.05 4.00
CA ASP A 93 12.07 8.80 3.61
C ASP A 93 12.11 8.37 2.14
N PHE A 94 11.72 9.28 1.25
CA PHE A 94 11.53 8.94 -0.17
C PHE A 94 12.74 8.24 -0.79
N ALA A 95 12.48 7.16 -1.52
CA ALA A 95 13.44 6.37 -2.27
C ALA A 95 13.01 6.31 -3.75
N PRO A 96 13.43 7.28 -4.59
CA PRO A 96 12.98 7.39 -5.98
C PRO A 96 13.14 6.12 -6.80
N TRP A 97 14.28 5.43 -6.70
CA TRP A 97 14.53 4.23 -7.47
C TRP A 97 13.58 3.09 -7.12
N VAL A 98 13.16 2.97 -5.85
CA VAL A 98 12.18 1.95 -5.46
C VAL A 98 10.84 2.24 -6.13
N MET A 99 10.38 3.49 -6.09
CA MET A 99 9.16 3.89 -6.80
C MET A 99 9.32 3.61 -8.30
N ASN A 100 10.30 4.22 -8.95
CA ASN A 100 10.43 4.18 -10.41
C ASN A 100 10.69 2.77 -10.95
N SER A 101 11.39 1.87 -10.25
CA SER A 101 11.63 0.51 -10.74
C SER A 101 10.49 -0.44 -10.40
N PHE A 102 9.80 -0.26 -9.27
CA PHE A 102 8.80 -1.23 -8.80
C PHE A 102 7.40 -0.86 -9.25
N ALA A 103 7.09 0.44 -9.31
CA ALA A 103 5.77 0.98 -9.66
C ALA A 103 5.45 0.90 -11.17
N GLN A 104 6.32 0.29 -11.99
CA GLN A 104 6.13 0.27 -13.44
C GLN A 104 4.85 -0.46 -13.87
N GLN A 105 4.19 0.05 -14.91
CA GLN A 105 3.00 -0.59 -15.50
C GLN A 105 3.28 -2.02 -15.96
N SER A 106 4.49 -2.31 -16.46
CA SER A 106 4.87 -3.68 -16.83
C SER A 106 4.84 -4.66 -15.66
N ASN A 107 5.12 -4.20 -14.43
CA ASN A 107 5.01 -5.03 -13.22
C ASN A 107 3.54 -5.23 -12.84
N VAL A 108 2.68 -4.21 -12.99
CA VAL A 108 1.22 -4.35 -12.82
C VAL A 108 0.64 -5.37 -13.81
N ASP A 109 1.08 -5.31 -15.07
CA ASP A 109 0.66 -6.25 -16.11
C ASP A 109 1.11 -7.68 -15.78
N TYR A 110 2.34 -7.85 -15.28
CA TYR A 110 2.86 -9.13 -14.81
C TYR A 110 2.02 -9.71 -13.66
N VAL A 111 1.69 -8.88 -12.66
CA VAL A 111 0.89 -9.32 -11.50
C VAL A 111 -0.53 -9.68 -11.93
N THR A 112 -1.20 -8.83 -12.69
CA THR A 112 -2.57 -9.12 -13.14
C THR A 112 -2.61 -10.26 -14.16
N GLY A 113 -1.48 -10.61 -14.79
CA GLY A 113 -1.35 -11.75 -15.71
C GLY A 113 -1.26 -13.12 -15.04
N GLN A 114 -1.14 -13.19 -13.71
CA GLN A 114 -0.99 -14.47 -13.01
C GLN A 114 -2.24 -15.36 -13.14
N PRO A 115 -2.04 -16.69 -13.28
CA PRO A 115 -3.13 -17.60 -13.64
C PRO A 115 -4.09 -17.89 -12.47
N ASP A 116 -3.57 -17.91 -11.25
CA ASP A 116 -4.28 -18.26 -10.01
C ASP A 116 -3.97 -17.26 -8.88
N TYR A 117 -4.78 -17.26 -7.82
CA TYR A 117 -4.63 -16.33 -6.70
C TYR A 117 -3.29 -16.45 -5.97
N THR A 118 -2.77 -17.66 -5.78
CA THR A 118 -1.51 -17.85 -5.04
C THR A 118 -0.34 -17.26 -5.81
N SER A 119 -0.30 -17.46 -7.12
CA SER A 119 0.68 -16.86 -8.01
C SER A 119 0.52 -15.34 -8.08
N TYR A 120 -0.72 -14.83 -8.16
CA TYR A 120 -1.04 -13.40 -8.10
C TYR A 120 -0.52 -12.76 -6.80
N ALA A 121 -0.88 -13.30 -5.64
CA ALA A 121 -0.50 -12.76 -4.34
C ALA A 121 1.02 -12.74 -4.17
N ARG A 122 1.72 -13.80 -4.62
CA ARG A 122 3.19 -13.83 -4.60
C ARG A 122 3.84 -12.80 -5.51
N ALA A 123 3.26 -12.55 -6.68
CA ALA A 123 3.75 -11.53 -7.59
C ALA A 123 3.49 -10.10 -7.07
N LEU A 124 2.35 -9.89 -6.40
CA LEU A 124 1.96 -8.63 -5.76
C LEU A 124 2.88 -8.27 -4.57
N GLU A 125 3.08 -9.23 -3.67
CA GLU A 125 3.79 -9.08 -2.38
C GLU A 125 5.31 -9.27 -2.47
N GLY A 126 5.77 -10.03 -3.47
CA GLY A 126 7.17 -10.34 -3.66
C GLY A 126 7.83 -11.13 -2.52
N ILE A 127 9.13 -10.91 -2.35
CA ILE A 127 9.94 -11.46 -1.26
C ILE A 127 10.56 -10.32 -0.44
N PRO A 128 11.04 -10.56 0.80
CA PRO A 128 11.77 -9.58 1.62
C PRO A 128 13.15 -9.18 1.03
N SER A 129 13.18 -8.62 -0.18
CA SER A 129 14.37 -8.20 -0.90
C SER A 129 14.04 -7.08 -1.87
N PHE A 130 14.96 -6.13 -2.04
CA PHE A 130 14.88 -5.12 -3.09
C PHE A 130 15.50 -5.55 -4.43
N SER A 131 15.95 -6.81 -4.54
CA SER A 131 16.56 -7.34 -5.76
C SER A 131 15.57 -7.68 -6.87
N GLN A 132 14.26 -7.64 -6.58
CA GLN A 132 13.20 -7.93 -7.53
C GLN A 132 12.08 -6.89 -7.36
N PRO A 133 11.42 -6.47 -8.45
CA PRO A 133 10.29 -5.57 -8.37
C PRO A 133 9.16 -6.11 -7.49
N ASN A 134 8.57 -5.23 -6.69
CA ASN A 134 7.48 -5.52 -5.79
C ASN A 134 6.49 -4.35 -5.80
N ILE A 135 5.31 -4.54 -6.41
CA ILE A 135 4.37 -3.44 -6.59
C ILE A 135 3.70 -3.00 -5.29
N HIS A 136 3.44 -3.90 -4.34
CA HIS A 136 3.00 -3.52 -2.99
C HIS A 136 4.12 -2.78 -2.25
N GLY A 137 5.34 -3.32 -2.31
CA GLY A 137 6.53 -2.71 -1.73
C GLY A 137 6.88 -1.33 -2.31
N SER A 138 6.41 -1.00 -3.52
CA SER A 138 6.68 0.30 -4.16
C SER A 138 6.16 1.46 -3.31
N GLY A 139 4.85 1.51 -3.03
CA GLY A 139 4.26 2.57 -2.22
C GLY A 139 4.77 2.59 -0.78
N HIS A 140 5.01 1.42 -0.20
CA HIS A 140 5.55 1.31 1.15
C HIS A 140 7.01 1.80 1.27
N PHE A 141 7.94 1.21 0.53
CA PHE A 141 9.36 1.52 0.67
C PHE A 141 9.82 2.68 -0.21
N GLY A 142 9.09 3.00 -1.28
CA GLY A 142 9.35 4.17 -2.11
C GLY A 142 8.99 5.49 -1.43
N VAL A 143 7.92 5.53 -0.64
CA VAL A 143 7.54 6.70 0.19
C VAL A 143 8.20 6.60 1.58
N GLY A 144 8.21 5.42 2.16
CA GLY A 144 8.64 5.19 3.54
C GLY A 144 10.12 4.93 3.72
N GLY A 145 10.86 4.58 2.67
CA GLY A 145 12.28 4.24 2.75
C GLY A 145 12.58 3.28 3.91
N VAL A 146 13.58 3.64 4.71
CA VAL A 146 13.97 2.88 5.91
C VAL A 146 13.31 3.43 7.16
N LEU A 147 13.17 4.75 7.25
CA LEU A 147 12.82 5.44 8.50
C LEU A 147 11.41 6.04 8.52
N GLY A 148 10.71 5.99 7.40
CA GLY A 148 9.37 6.53 7.22
C GLY A 148 8.28 5.61 7.75
N THR A 149 7.16 6.21 8.14
CA THR A 149 6.05 5.52 8.81
C THR A 149 5.40 4.47 7.91
N ILE A 150 5.14 4.79 6.64
CA ILE A 150 4.53 3.84 5.70
C ILE A 150 5.44 2.64 5.36
N GLY A 151 6.76 2.76 5.53
CA GLY A 151 7.72 1.68 5.30
C GLY A 151 7.80 0.66 6.44
N ASP A 152 7.25 0.98 7.61
CA ASP A 152 7.16 0.07 8.75
C ASP A 152 5.93 -0.84 8.60
N ALA A 153 6.13 -2.12 8.28
CA ALA A 153 5.05 -3.06 8.03
C ALA A 153 3.99 -3.13 9.16
N ALA A 154 4.39 -2.96 10.43
CA ALA A 154 3.47 -3.02 11.56
C ALA A 154 2.71 -1.69 11.78
N ASN A 155 3.30 -0.57 11.36
CA ASN A 155 2.79 0.77 11.66
C ASN A 155 2.40 1.58 10.41
N SER A 156 2.48 0.97 9.22
CA SER A 156 2.25 1.61 7.94
C SER A 156 0.89 2.30 7.79
N PRO A 157 -0.23 1.83 8.39
CA PRO A 157 -1.50 2.56 8.37
C PRO A 157 -1.47 3.90 9.11
N GLY A 158 -0.39 4.20 9.84
CA GLY A 158 -0.13 5.49 10.47
C GLY A 158 0.20 6.62 9.47
N ASP A 159 0.64 6.31 8.25
CA ASP A 159 0.72 7.29 7.15
C ASP A 159 -0.62 7.29 6.39
N PRO A 160 -1.31 8.43 6.25
CA PRO A 160 -2.56 8.50 5.52
C PRO A 160 -2.45 8.09 4.03
N LEU A 161 -1.27 8.11 3.42
CA LEU A 161 -1.05 7.57 2.06
C LEU A 161 -1.27 6.06 1.96
N PHE A 162 -1.18 5.32 3.08
CA PHE A 162 -1.47 3.88 3.15
C PHE A 162 -2.81 3.54 2.47
N TYR A 163 -3.84 4.35 2.74
CA TYR A 163 -5.19 4.08 2.24
C TYR A 163 -5.32 4.31 0.73
N LEU A 164 -4.65 5.32 0.17
CA LEU A 164 -4.62 5.55 -1.28
C LEU A 164 -3.84 4.44 -2.00
N HIS A 165 -2.72 4.03 -1.41
CA HIS A 165 -1.90 2.94 -1.92
C HIS A 165 -2.68 1.61 -1.93
N HIS A 166 -3.28 1.23 -0.80
CA HIS A 166 -4.08 -0.01 -0.69
C HIS A 166 -5.37 0.04 -1.50
N CYS A 167 -5.96 1.22 -1.72
CA CYS A 167 -7.08 1.37 -2.66
C CYS A 167 -6.65 1.07 -4.11
N ASN A 168 -5.42 1.37 -4.50
CA ASN A 168 -4.89 0.97 -5.82
C ASN A 168 -4.60 -0.54 -5.88
N LEU A 169 -4.12 -1.15 -4.80
CA LEU A 169 -3.92 -2.60 -4.74
C LEU A 169 -5.25 -3.36 -4.86
N ASP A 170 -6.28 -2.89 -4.17
CA ASP A 170 -7.63 -3.47 -4.29
C ASP A 170 -8.21 -3.27 -5.70
N ARG A 171 -7.94 -2.13 -6.35
CA ARG A 171 -8.24 -1.96 -7.79
C ARG A 171 -7.51 -2.98 -8.65
N ILE A 172 -6.22 -3.23 -8.40
CA ILE A 172 -5.43 -4.23 -9.14
C ILE A 172 -5.96 -5.65 -8.90
N LEU A 173 -6.39 -5.98 -7.68
CA LEU A 173 -7.08 -7.24 -7.37
C LEU A 173 -8.38 -7.36 -8.18
N TRP A 174 -9.18 -6.29 -8.21
CA TRP A 174 -10.41 -6.24 -8.99
C TRP A 174 -10.15 -6.43 -10.49
N GLU A 175 -9.11 -5.80 -11.06
CA GLU A 175 -8.71 -6.02 -12.46
C GLU A 175 -8.31 -7.47 -12.73
N TRP A 176 -7.62 -8.12 -11.79
CA TRP A 176 -7.32 -9.54 -11.89
C TRP A 176 -8.59 -10.39 -11.81
N GLN A 177 -9.48 -10.14 -10.86
CA GLN A 177 -10.73 -10.89 -10.70
C GLN A 177 -11.63 -10.83 -11.93
N LYS A 178 -11.79 -9.63 -12.54
CA LYS A 178 -12.62 -9.40 -13.74
C LYS A 178 -12.27 -10.29 -14.93
N LYS A 179 -11.05 -10.82 -15.01
CA LYS A 179 -10.62 -11.68 -16.12
C LYS A 179 -11.35 -13.04 -16.15
N ASP A 180 -11.89 -13.50 -15.02
CA ASP A 180 -12.63 -14.77 -14.95
C ASP A 180 -13.63 -14.77 -13.77
N LEU A 181 -14.69 -13.96 -13.90
CA LEU A 181 -15.80 -13.96 -12.95
C LEU A 181 -16.89 -14.99 -13.33
N PRO A 182 -17.54 -15.64 -12.35
CA PRO A 182 -17.38 -15.48 -10.90
C PRO A 182 -16.29 -16.37 -10.29
N ALA A 183 -15.52 -17.12 -11.09
CA ALA A 183 -14.56 -18.09 -10.58
C ALA A 183 -13.51 -17.45 -9.66
N ARG A 184 -12.95 -16.30 -10.05
CA ARG A 184 -11.93 -15.57 -9.28
C ARG A 184 -12.45 -14.87 -8.01
N PHE A 185 -13.76 -14.83 -7.76
CA PHE A 185 -14.28 -14.50 -6.43
C PHE A 185 -14.08 -15.62 -5.41
N HIS A 186 -13.78 -16.84 -5.88
CA HIS A 186 -13.64 -18.02 -5.04
C HIS A 186 -12.22 -18.59 -5.09
N ASP A 187 -11.33 -17.97 -5.89
CA ASP A 187 -9.93 -18.34 -5.99
C ASP A 187 -9.16 -17.68 -4.85
N VAL A 188 -8.85 -18.47 -3.83
CA VAL A 188 -8.13 -18.05 -2.62
C VAL A 188 -7.06 -19.06 -2.26
N GLY A 189 -6.01 -18.60 -1.59
CA GLY A 189 -4.92 -19.46 -1.16
C GLY A 189 -3.86 -18.69 -0.42
N GLY A 190 -2.70 -19.32 -0.26
CA GLY A 190 -1.62 -18.78 0.54
C GLY A 190 -1.76 -19.10 2.04
N PRO A 191 -0.67 -19.00 2.79
CA PRO A 191 -0.59 -19.48 4.16
C PRO A 191 -1.25 -18.50 5.14
N VAL A 192 -1.84 -19.04 6.21
CA VAL A 192 -2.38 -18.24 7.32
C VAL A 192 -1.25 -17.47 8.02
N GLU A 193 -0.11 -18.13 8.23
CA GLU A 193 1.09 -17.49 8.77
C GLU A 193 1.95 -16.96 7.61
N PRO A 194 2.35 -15.68 7.61
CA PRO A 194 3.15 -15.11 6.53
C PRO A 194 4.39 -15.94 6.21
N PHE A 195 4.58 -16.23 4.92
CA PHE A 195 5.68 -17.03 4.37
C PHE A 195 5.74 -18.53 4.76
N ASP A 196 4.83 -19.05 5.59
CA ASP A 196 4.75 -20.48 5.91
C ASP A 196 3.93 -21.27 4.87
N TYR A 197 4.44 -21.36 3.65
CA TYR A 197 3.76 -22.08 2.55
C TYR A 197 3.66 -23.60 2.74
N SER A 198 4.31 -24.16 3.76
CA SER A 198 4.10 -25.53 4.22
C SER A 198 2.95 -25.68 5.21
N GLY A 199 2.47 -24.57 5.76
CA GLY A 199 1.43 -24.50 6.78
C GLY A 199 0.01 -24.62 6.23
N LYS A 200 -0.94 -24.15 7.04
CA LYS A 200 -2.36 -24.15 6.68
C LYS A 200 -2.65 -22.99 5.74
N ASN A 201 -3.33 -23.28 4.62
CA ASN A 201 -3.80 -22.23 3.72
C ASN A 201 -5.08 -21.57 4.23
N VAL A 202 -5.24 -20.29 3.89
CA VAL A 202 -6.49 -19.54 4.03
C VAL A 202 -7.56 -20.16 3.13
N THR A 203 -8.80 -20.18 3.61
CA THR A 203 -9.98 -20.64 2.87
C THR A 203 -11.04 -19.54 2.85
N LEU A 204 -12.09 -19.72 2.06
CA LEU A 204 -13.22 -18.79 1.98
C LEU A 204 -13.92 -18.57 3.34
N ASP A 205 -13.92 -19.59 4.20
CA ASP A 205 -14.49 -19.52 5.56
C ASP A 205 -13.58 -18.83 6.59
N PHE A 206 -12.39 -18.37 6.18
CA PHE A 206 -11.50 -17.65 7.08
C PHE A 206 -12.16 -16.37 7.59
N GLU A 207 -12.19 -16.20 8.91
CA GLU A 207 -12.80 -15.04 9.54
C GLU A 207 -11.78 -13.89 9.63
N VAL A 208 -12.09 -12.79 8.94
CA VAL A 208 -11.32 -11.56 9.01
C VAL A 208 -11.91 -10.67 10.11
N ASN A 209 -11.05 -10.27 11.06
CA ASN A 209 -11.38 -9.37 12.15
C ASN A 209 -10.46 -8.14 12.11
N ILE A 210 -11.05 -6.95 11.96
CA ILE A 210 -10.32 -5.66 12.03
C ILE A 210 -10.58 -4.90 13.34
N GLY A 211 -10.83 -5.67 14.41
CA GLY A 211 -10.96 -5.17 15.78
C GLY A 211 -12.10 -4.18 15.97
N ARG A 212 -11.79 -2.99 16.47
CA ARG A 212 -12.79 -1.95 16.77
C ARG A 212 -13.29 -1.20 15.52
N LEU A 213 -12.67 -1.41 14.37
CA LEU A 213 -12.98 -0.68 13.14
C LEU A 213 -14.20 -1.24 12.40
N ALA A 214 -14.40 -2.56 12.47
CA ALA A 214 -15.58 -3.26 11.99
C ALA A 214 -15.72 -4.63 12.67
N GLY A 215 -16.90 -5.23 12.56
CA GLY A 215 -17.15 -6.60 13.02
C GLY A 215 -16.49 -7.65 12.12
N ASN A 216 -16.67 -8.92 12.50
CA ASN A 216 -16.17 -10.07 11.75
C ASN A 216 -16.88 -10.19 10.40
N ALA A 217 -16.14 -10.59 9.37
CA ALA A 217 -16.67 -11.02 8.08
C ALA A 217 -15.86 -12.22 7.59
N THR A 218 -16.47 -13.10 6.81
CA THR A 218 -15.71 -14.17 6.16
C THR A 218 -14.96 -13.62 4.95
N LEU A 219 -13.86 -14.26 4.54
CA LEU A 219 -13.18 -13.89 3.31
C LEU A 219 -14.11 -13.98 2.10
N HIS A 220 -14.99 -14.98 2.06
CA HIS A 220 -16.05 -15.09 1.06
C HIS A 220 -16.89 -13.81 0.93
N ASP A 221 -17.28 -13.20 2.05
CA ASP A 221 -18.11 -11.99 2.04
C ASP A 221 -17.36 -10.74 1.59
N LEU A 222 -16.03 -10.78 1.57
CA LEU A 222 -15.15 -9.65 1.26
C LEU A 222 -14.59 -9.66 -0.15
N LEU A 223 -14.68 -10.78 -0.88
CA LEU A 223 -14.09 -10.92 -2.23
C LEU A 223 -14.92 -10.32 -3.36
N ASP A 224 -16.23 -10.10 -3.15
CA ASP A 224 -17.09 -9.37 -4.09
C ASP A 224 -17.30 -7.93 -3.59
N PRO A 225 -16.70 -6.91 -4.25
CA PRO A 225 -16.84 -5.51 -3.84
C PRO A 225 -18.27 -4.97 -3.98
N ARG A 226 -19.15 -5.70 -4.68
CA ARG A 226 -20.58 -5.40 -4.86
C ARG A 226 -21.49 -6.44 -4.20
N GLY A 227 -20.93 -7.25 -3.31
CA GLY A 227 -21.65 -8.27 -2.54
C GLY A 227 -22.55 -7.68 -1.45
N GLY A 228 -22.88 -8.50 -0.46
CA GLY A 228 -23.72 -8.06 0.68
C GLY A 228 -23.00 -7.15 1.67
N THR A 229 -21.69 -7.38 1.87
CA THR A 229 -20.88 -6.69 2.89
C THR A 229 -20.26 -5.38 2.37
N LEU A 230 -19.86 -5.37 1.09
CA LEU A 230 -19.23 -4.26 0.41
C LEU A 230 -20.15 -3.73 -0.70
N CYS A 231 -20.03 -2.45 -1.06
CA CYS A 231 -20.86 -1.85 -2.11
C CYS A 231 -20.11 -0.72 -2.83
N TYR A 232 -19.10 -1.08 -3.61
CA TYR A 232 -18.30 -0.15 -4.40
C TYR A 232 -17.87 -0.75 -5.74
N SER A 233 -17.34 0.11 -6.60
CA SER A 233 -16.73 -0.27 -7.88
C SER A 233 -15.59 0.68 -8.19
N TYR A 234 -14.62 0.21 -8.95
CA TYR A 234 -13.63 1.03 -9.62
C TYR A 234 -14.13 1.41 -11.02
N GLU A 235 -13.84 2.65 -11.43
CA GLU A 235 -14.04 3.13 -12.80
C GLU A 235 -12.85 2.73 -13.69
#